data_AF-A0A497TDQ2-F1
#
_entry.id   AF-A0A497TDQ2-F1
#
_cell.length_a   1.000
_cell.length_b   1.000
_cell.length_c   1.000
_cell.angle_alpha   90.00
_cell.angle_beta   90.00
_cell.angle_gamma   90.00
#
_symmetry.space_group_name_H-M   'P 1'
#
loop_
_entity.id
_entity.type
_entity.pdbx_description
1 polymer ?
#
loop_
_entity_poly.entity_id
_entity_poly.type
_entity_poly.pdbx_seq_one_letter_code
_entity_poly.pdbx_strand_id
1 'polypeptide(L)'
;MGFKVGVTSGLYYIARAEELGTMVRKLGYTLTRGTSAMELALDVPHEITETEGEEMRHIAKKQGVDLLLHGSLTIPMCIPERTDWRDAQDHMEKSVRSAVYAGCKYVNFHSCLNIWLELMTYTSRKLTMSFCDHEGRFISKILKESEDLREWFVRERWSEYAGDVLSRIEHQRISARVSAERGEVYVSEKRRELAEEISKKQQALVEKLSKGEISKAEAEKKMKLLDDKRKEREKEIIKKASEEQSKLVEKYFKDAIREKLRKGEKWESEELRAVVGIIDGYHIMAHYMFYTKDPIWVEMTKYYKDVMEKYKLDYNNKNWLDEAWKKAEEENDRKFKEFFYGVVGAKFLEGHIKRLLEWMEGDLIHKELKGKPELIENAKKLQIAIETPDARDPAHAGLYLIWHPVQIYVAVKMIRKNLKTNRVWMLQDFEHAATQGIDPIKEMEKIIKIIPDFGELTIAVHSNAPNPGHSHLPLEIGDVRIYKLLYYLMVTGFGKKQTVYLIYERGGGDDPFKQSVEVLKLCVKYLERNVHPDDLPPEFFGVKGLIAGDINRQRQIIEDHLTEPLKDLLEVPEEEWGFLSSAAQRKGKLKEWEKGKWR
;
A
#
# COMPACT_ATOMS: atom_id res chain seq x y z
N MET A 1 -33.36 -1.28 -2.97
CA MET A 1 -31.93 -1.55 -2.75
C MET A 1 -31.60 -2.78 -3.56
N GLY A 2 -30.47 -2.80 -4.25
CA GLY A 2 -30.21 -3.74 -5.34
C GLY A 2 -28.92 -3.40 -6.09
N PHE A 3 -28.69 -4.08 -7.20
CA PHE A 3 -27.43 -3.98 -7.95
C PHE A 3 -27.59 -3.16 -9.21
N LYS A 4 -26.58 -2.36 -9.53
CA LYS A 4 -26.42 -1.73 -10.84
C LYS A 4 -25.20 -2.30 -11.53
N VAL A 5 -25.39 -2.84 -12.72
CA VAL A 5 -24.31 -3.33 -13.58
C VAL A 5 -23.80 -2.20 -14.44
N GLY A 6 -22.48 -2.02 -14.47
CA GLY A 6 -21.77 -1.00 -15.22
C GLY A 6 -20.46 -1.51 -15.80
N VAL A 7 -19.76 -0.60 -16.47
CA VAL A 7 -18.47 -0.85 -17.11
C VAL A 7 -17.54 0.35 -16.89
N THR A 8 -16.23 0.12 -16.94
CA THR A 8 -15.26 1.22 -16.96
C THR A 8 -15.06 1.71 -18.39
N SER A 9 -14.71 2.99 -18.55
CA SER A 9 -14.29 3.52 -19.85
C SER A 9 -12.96 2.92 -20.32
N GLY A 10 -12.11 2.50 -19.39
CA GLY A 10 -10.68 2.28 -19.63
C GLY A 10 -9.89 3.58 -19.75
N LEU A 11 -8.57 3.45 -19.82
CA LEU A 11 -7.59 4.54 -19.83
C LEU A 11 -7.04 4.78 -21.23
N TYR A 12 -6.97 6.06 -21.64
CA TYR A 12 -6.44 6.42 -22.96
C TYR A 12 -4.95 6.09 -23.06
N TYR A 13 -4.16 6.32 -22.00
CA TYR A 13 -2.72 6.04 -22.03
C TYR A 13 -2.40 4.56 -22.31
N ILE A 14 -3.28 3.64 -21.90
CA ILE A 14 -3.11 2.19 -22.07
C ILE A 14 -3.52 1.73 -23.48
N ALA A 15 -4.75 2.06 -23.91
CA ALA A 15 -5.29 1.53 -25.16
C ALA A 15 -5.10 2.45 -26.38
N ARG A 16 -4.84 3.75 -26.15
CA ARG A 16 -4.64 4.80 -27.18
C ARG A 16 -5.70 4.85 -28.29
N ALA A 17 -6.91 4.42 -27.99
CA ALA A 17 -8.02 4.34 -28.94
C ALA A 17 -8.77 5.68 -29.03
N GLU A 18 -9.31 6.01 -30.21
CA GLU A 18 -9.94 7.31 -30.46
C GLU A 18 -11.17 7.57 -29.57
N GLU A 19 -11.92 6.51 -29.27
CA GLU A 19 -13.08 6.55 -28.40
C GLU A 19 -12.74 6.90 -26.93
N LEU A 20 -11.46 6.80 -26.57
CA LEU A 20 -10.95 7.18 -25.24
C LEU A 20 -10.34 8.58 -25.22
N GLY A 21 -10.31 9.28 -26.36
CA GLY A 21 -9.59 10.56 -26.49
C GLY A 21 -10.21 11.74 -25.73
N THR A 22 -11.50 11.67 -25.36
CA THR A 22 -12.15 12.66 -24.49
C THR A 22 -13.15 12.00 -23.55
N MET A 23 -13.51 12.67 -22.45
CA MET A 23 -14.48 12.16 -21.47
C MET A 23 -15.88 11.93 -22.05
N VAL A 24 -16.34 12.81 -22.94
CA VAL A 24 -17.63 12.65 -23.62
C VAL A 24 -17.60 11.44 -24.58
N ARG A 25 -16.48 11.20 -25.26
CA ARG A 25 -16.30 10.01 -26.12
C ARG A 25 -16.25 8.73 -25.29
N LYS A 26 -15.52 8.74 -24.17
CA LYS A 26 -15.49 7.65 -23.17
C LYS A 26 -16.93 7.29 -22.74
N LEU A 27 -17.76 8.30 -22.47
CA LEU A 27 -19.18 8.13 -22.14
C LEU A 27 -19.99 7.56 -23.32
N GLY A 28 -19.85 8.11 -24.52
CA GLY A 28 -20.58 7.63 -25.69
C GLY A 28 -20.32 6.15 -26.00
N TYR A 29 -19.06 5.72 -25.89
CA TYR A 29 -18.65 4.34 -26.15
C TYR A 29 -19.33 3.32 -25.22
N THR A 30 -19.34 3.59 -23.92
CA THR A 30 -19.87 2.68 -22.89
C THR A 30 -21.39 2.66 -22.85
N LEU A 31 -22.08 3.73 -23.25
CA LEU A 31 -23.55 3.79 -23.30
C LEU A 31 -24.16 2.75 -24.25
N THR A 32 -23.43 2.33 -25.28
CA THR A 32 -23.88 1.31 -26.24
C THR A 32 -23.94 -0.12 -25.66
N ARG A 33 -23.52 -0.30 -24.40
CA ARG A 33 -23.34 -1.63 -23.76
C ARG A 33 -24.54 -2.10 -22.93
N GLY A 34 -25.61 -1.31 -22.88
CA GLY A 34 -26.83 -1.66 -22.13
C GLY A 34 -26.62 -1.68 -20.61
N THR A 35 -25.72 -0.83 -20.11
CA THR A 35 -25.39 -0.70 -18.68
C THR A 35 -26.28 0.32 -17.97
N SER A 36 -26.33 0.22 -16.65
CA SER A 36 -27.09 1.13 -15.77
C SER A 36 -26.20 2.10 -15.00
N ALA A 37 -24.89 1.88 -15.07
CA ALA A 37 -23.86 2.73 -14.51
C ALA A 37 -22.63 2.72 -15.42
N MET A 38 -21.81 3.76 -15.30
CA MET A 38 -20.54 3.88 -15.99
C MET A 38 -19.51 4.45 -15.03
N GLU A 39 -18.35 3.80 -14.95
CA GLU A 39 -17.18 4.37 -14.30
C GLU A 39 -16.24 5.00 -15.32
N LEU A 40 -15.93 6.27 -15.11
CA LEU A 40 -15.04 7.07 -15.94
C LEU A 40 -13.64 6.97 -15.36
N ALA A 41 -12.68 6.44 -16.12
CA ALA A 41 -11.29 6.37 -15.69
C ALA A 41 -10.51 7.62 -16.12
N LEU A 42 -9.99 8.35 -15.13
CA LEU A 42 -9.17 9.53 -15.33
C LEU A 42 -7.75 9.16 -15.75
N ASP A 43 -7.26 9.73 -16.84
CA ASP A 43 -5.85 9.74 -17.20
C ASP A 43 -5.08 10.80 -16.39
N VAL A 44 -5.73 11.92 -16.04
CA VAL A 44 -5.18 12.97 -15.16
C VAL A 44 -6.22 13.44 -14.12
N PRO A 45 -5.80 13.90 -12.92
CA PRO A 45 -6.75 14.19 -11.83
C PRO A 45 -7.81 15.26 -12.13
N HIS A 46 -7.59 16.14 -13.11
CA HIS A 46 -8.42 17.31 -13.41
C HIS A 46 -8.98 17.27 -14.85
N GLU A 47 -9.17 16.07 -15.40
CA GLU A 47 -9.54 15.86 -16.81
C GLU A 47 -10.94 16.40 -17.16
N ILE A 48 -11.89 16.37 -16.21
CA ILE A 48 -13.27 16.81 -16.46
C ILE A 48 -13.42 18.28 -16.06
N THR A 49 -13.71 19.14 -17.03
CA THR A 49 -14.08 20.54 -16.81
C THR A 49 -15.57 20.71 -16.47
N GLU A 50 -15.96 21.89 -15.99
CA GLU A 50 -17.37 22.17 -15.67
C GLU A 50 -18.30 22.06 -16.89
N THR A 51 -17.88 22.58 -18.05
CA THR A 51 -18.65 22.55 -19.30
C THR A 51 -18.82 21.12 -19.82
N GLU A 52 -17.75 20.33 -19.84
CA GLU A 52 -17.85 18.91 -20.19
C GLU A 52 -18.71 18.15 -19.18
N GLY A 53 -18.55 18.44 -17.90
CA GLY A 53 -19.37 17.87 -16.83
C GLY A 53 -20.87 18.14 -17.03
N GLU A 54 -21.26 19.34 -17.48
CA GLU A 54 -22.66 19.67 -17.80
C GLU A 54 -23.22 18.81 -18.94
N GLU A 55 -22.45 18.66 -20.02
CA GLU A 55 -22.83 17.80 -21.14
C GLU A 55 -22.98 16.34 -20.69
N MET A 56 -22.02 15.83 -19.91
CA MET A 56 -22.05 14.48 -19.37
C MET A 56 -23.27 14.24 -18.47
N ARG A 57 -23.58 15.18 -17.57
CA ARG A 57 -24.78 15.11 -16.71
C ARG A 57 -26.06 15.06 -17.54
N HIS A 58 -26.16 15.86 -18.59
CA HIS A 58 -27.32 15.88 -19.49
C HIS A 58 -27.49 14.56 -20.25
N ILE A 59 -26.41 14.02 -20.81
CA ILE A 59 -26.41 12.73 -21.52
C ILE A 59 -26.82 11.62 -20.54
N ALA A 60 -26.14 11.53 -19.39
CA ALA A 60 -26.40 10.49 -18.40
C ALA A 60 -27.84 10.51 -17.87
N LYS A 61 -28.38 11.72 -17.60
CA LYS A 61 -29.78 11.89 -17.17
C LYS A 61 -30.77 11.45 -18.24
N LYS A 62 -30.52 11.75 -19.51
CA LYS A 62 -31.38 11.31 -20.63
C LYS A 62 -31.35 9.80 -20.83
N GLN A 63 -30.19 9.17 -20.61
CA GLN A 63 -30.02 7.72 -20.78
C GLN A 63 -30.36 6.91 -19.52
N GLY A 64 -30.57 7.57 -18.37
CA GLY A 64 -30.87 6.90 -17.10
C GLY A 64 -29.68 6.15 -16.50
N VAL A 65 -28.46 6.59 -16.80
CA VAL A 65 -27.20 5.95 -16.37
C VAL A 65 -26.58 6.72 -15.21
N ASP A 66 -26.10 6.01 -14.18
CA ASP A 66 -25.30 6.63 -13.12
C ASP A 66 -23.86 6.82 -13.58
N LEU A 67 -23.31 8.02 -13.37
CA LEU A 67 -21.87 8.25 -13.55
C LEU A 67 -21.12 7.98 -12.25
N LEU A 68 -19.97 7.35 -12.39
CA LEU A 68 -19.01 6.99 -11.34
C LEU A 68 -17.63 7.41 -11.85
N LEU A 69 -16.68 7.61 -10.96
CA LEU A 69 -15.35 8.07 -11.35
C LEU A 69 -14.28 7.20 -10.71
N HIS A 70 -13.38 6.67 -11.51
CA HIS A 70 -12.09 6.21 -11.05
C HIS A 70 -11.14 7.41 -11.05
N GLY A 71 -10.72 7.84 -9.86
CA GLY A 71 -9.80 8.95 -9.66
C GLY A 71 -8.39 8.61 -10.15
N SER A 72 -7.43 9.50 -9.85
CA SER A 72 -6.03 9.26 -10.18
C SER A 72 -5.54 7.93 -9.61
N LEU A 73 -4.91 7.10 -10.46
CA LEU A 73 -4.48 5.75 -10.12
C LEU A 73 -3.33 5.74 -9.09
N THR A 74 -2.36 6.63 -9.27
CA THR A 74 -1.10 6.64 -8.51
C THR A 74 -1.10 7.80 -7.52
N ILE A 75 -1.73 7.61 -6.37
CA ILE A 75 -1.72 8.59 -5.27
C ILE A 75 -0.87 8.04 -4.11
N PRO A 76 0.22 8.73 -3.71
CA PRO A 76 1.09 8.28 -2.63
C PRO A 76 0.53 8.59 -1.23
N MET A 77 -0.74 8.23 -0.96
CA MET A 77 -1.45 8.62 0.27
C MET A 77 -0.79 8.17 1.58
N CYS A 78 0.08 7.16 1.53
CA CYS A 78 0.66 6.55 2.73
C CYS A 78 2.11 6.99 2.96
N ILE A 79 2.63 7.98 2.24
CA ILE A 79 4.03 8.37 2.33
C ILE A 79 4.22 9.46 3.41
N PRO A 80 5.15 9.29 4.38
CA PRO A 80 5.36 10.23 5.48
C PRO A 80 6.27 11.40 5.08
N GLU A 81 6.25 11.81 3.81
CA GLU A 81 7.03 12.93 3.27
C GLU A 81 6.08 14.05 2.87
N ARG A 82 6.39 15.27 3.28
CA ARG A 82 5.44 16.37 3.20
C ARG A 82 5.11 16.80 1.77
N THR A 83 6.06 16.76 0.84
CA THR A 83 5.77 17.05 -0.57
C THR A 83 4.90 15.94 -1.16
N ASP A 84 5.27 14.66 -0.97
CA ASP A 84 4.47 13.54 -1.46
C ASP A 84 3.04 13.53 -0.87
N TRP A 85 2.89 13.88 0.42
CA TRP A 85 1.57 14.05 1.06
C TRP A 85 0.76 15.19 0.41
N ARG A 86 1.39 16.33 0.13
CA ARG A 86 0.71 17.47 -0.52
C ARG A 86 0.28 17.13 -1.94
N ASP A 87 1.13 16.45 -2.68
CA ASP A 87 0.85 16.02 -4.05
C ASP A 87 -0.30 15.00 -4.05
N ALA A 88 -0.30 14.06 -3.08
CA ALA A 88 -1.41 13.13 -2.89
C ALA A 88 -2.74 13.86 -2.62
N GLN A 89 -2.72 14.82 -1.70
CA GLN A 89 -3.90 15.61 -1.35
C GLN A 89 -4.44 16.41 -2.54
N ASP A 90 -3.57 17.06 -3.30
CA ASP A 90 -3.93 17.83 -4.50
C ASP A 90 -4.56 16.93 -5.59
N HIS A 91 -4.03 15.73 -5.80
CA HIS A 91 -4.61 14.76 -6.73
C HIS A 91 -6.03 14.35 -6.31
N MET A 92 -6.25 14.07 -5.02
CA MET A 92 -7.59 13.73 -4.51
C MET A 92 -8.58 14.88 -4.68
N GLU A 93 -8.19 16.10 -4.32
CA GLU A 93 -9.03 17.30 -4.45
C GLU A 93 -9.43 17.56 -5.91
N LYS A 94 -8.48 17.42 -6.84
CA LYS A 94 -8.74 17.56 -8.29
C LYS A 94 -9.70 16.47 -8.80
N SER A 95 -9.49 15.20 -8.42
CA SER A 95 -10.38 14.10 -8.83
C SER A 95 -11.79 14.27 -8.24
N VAL A 96 -11.93 14.71 -6.99
CA VAL A 96 -13.22 15.06 -6.39
C VAL A 96 -13.89 16.19 -7.17
N ARG A 97 -13.15 17.26 -7.51
CA ARG A 97 -13.69 18.37 -8.31
C ARG A 97 -14.24 17.87 -9.65
N SER A 98 -13.49 17.05 -10.38
CA SER A 98 -13.95 16.43 -11.63
C SER A 98 -15.18 15.53 -11.42
N ALA A 99 -15.24 14.75 -10.33
CA ALA A 99 -16.40 13.94 -9.99
C ALA A 99 -17.66 14.77 -9.75
N VAL A 100 -17.53 15.91 -9.06
CA VAL A 100 -18.62 16.85 -8.78
C VAL A 100 -19.14 17.49 -10.06
N TYR A 101 -18.23 17.91 -10.95
CA TYR A 101 -18.60 18.45 -12.26
C TYR A 101 -19.33 17.41 -13.11
N ALA A 102 -18.87 16.16 -13.15
CA ALA A 102 -19.58 15.10 -13.86
C ALA A 102 -20.89 14.66 -13.17
N GLY A 103 -21.10 15.00 -11.90
CA GLY A 103 -22.26 14.53 -11.12
C GLY A 103 -22.17 13.05 -10.73
N CYS A 104 -20.96 12.56 -10.48
CA CYS A 104 -20.71 11.17 -10.14
C CYS A 104 -21.29 10.79 -8.77
N LYS A 105 -21.66 9.52 -8.60
CA LYS A 105 -22.16 8.98 -7.31
C LYS A 105 -21.03 8.68 -6.34
N TYR A 106 -19.90 8.21 -6.86
CA TYR A 106 -18.67 8.08 -6.10
C TYR A 106 -17.44 8.48 -6.92
N VAL A 107 -16.35 8.76 -6.23
CA VAL A 107 -14.98 8.75 -6.76
C VAL A 107 -14.17 7.68 -6.05
N ASN A 108 -13.47 6.84 -6.82
CA ASN A 108 -12.67 5.74 -6.33
C ASN A 108 -11.17 6.07 -6.37
N PHE A 109 -10.43 5.54 -5.39
CA PHE A 109 -8.97 5.63 -5.32
C PHE A 109 -8.39 4.31 -4.80
N HIS A 110 -7.25 3.89 -5.36
CA HIS A 110 -6.46 2.83 -4.75
C HIS A 110 -5.93 3.28 -3.38
N SER A 111 -5.93 2.39 -2.39
CA SER A 111 -5.47 2.67 -1.02
C SER A 111 -4.02 3.16 -0.96
N CYS A 112 -3.09 2.49 -1.67
CA CYS A 112 -1.73 2.96 -1.92
C CYS A 112 -1.00 2.08 -2.95
N LEU A 113 -0.37 2.69 -3.95
CA LEU A 113 0.50 1.99 -4.90
C LEU A 113 2.00 2.05 -4.54
N ASN A 114 2.33 2.41 -3.29
CA ASN A 114 3.71 2.32 -2.80
C ASN A 114 3.94 1.05 -2.01
N ILE A 115 5.14 0.49 -2.18
CA ILE A 115 5.62 -0.68 -1.46
C ILE A 115 6.19 -0.30 -0.10
N TRP A 116 6.53 -1.31 0.70
CA TRP A 116 7.18 -1.13 1.99
C TRP A 116 8.42 -0.26 1.89
N LEU A 117 8.51 0.67 2.83
CA LEU A 117 9.48 1.75 2.82
C LEU A 117 10.94 1.25 2.89
N GLU A 118 11.17 0.08 3.47
CA GLU A 118 12.48 -0.58 3.51
C GLU A 118 12.98 -1.05 2.14
N LEU A 119 12.07 -1.30 1.19
CA LEU A 119 12.36 -1.75 -0.17
C LEU A 119 12.48 -0.56 -1.14
N MET A 120 12.11 0.63 -0.71
CA MET A 120 12.20 1.83 -1.53
C MET A 120 13.65 2.32 -1.59
N THR A 121 14.37 1.98 -2.66
CA THR A 121 15.59 2.70 -3.00
C THR A 121 15.19 4.07 -3.55
N TYR A 122 15.44 5.15 -2.82
CA TYR A 122 15.32 6.49 -3.39
C TYR A 122 16.38 6.65 -4.49
N THR A 123 15.99 6.38 -5.73
CA THR A 123 16.76 6.72 -6.94
C THR A 123 16.60 8.20 -7.32
N SER A 124 15.78 8.96 -6.58
CA SER A 124 15.51 10.37 -6.86
C SER A 124 16.37 11.31 -6.01
N ARG A 125 16.81 12.40 -6.64
CA ARG A 125 17.89 13.32 -6.25
C ARG A 125 17.62 14.19 -4.99
N LYS A 126 16.69 13.80 -4.12
CA LYS A 126 16.35 14.56 -2.90
C LYS A 126 17.41 14.26 -1.82
N LEU A 127 18.34 15.19 -1.59
CA LEU A 127 19.39 15.08 -0.56
C LEU A 127 18.86 15.18 0.88
N THR A 128 17.64 15.71 1.07
CA THR A 128 16.99 15.90 2.37
C THR A 128 15.49 15.73 2.22
N MET A 129 14.85 15.02 3.16
CA MET A 129 13.40 14.83 3.22
C MET A 129 12.80 15.60 4.40
N SER A 130 11.54 16.04 4.27
CA SER A 130 10.81 16.71 5.35
C SER A 130 9.63 15.85 5.77
N PHE A 131 9.65 15.33 6.99
CA PHE A 131 8.61 14.41 7.44
C PHE A 131 7.33 15.13 7.85
N CYS A 132 6.20 14.46 7.61
CA CYS A 132 4.91 14.90 8.09
C CYS A 132 4.18 13.84 8.92
N ASP A 133 3.29 14.31 9.79
CA ASP A 133 2.27 13.45 10.39
C ASP A 133 1.15 13.13 9.39
N HIS A 134 0.20 12.31 9.81
CA HIS A 134 -0.95 11.92 9.01
C HIS A 134 -1.80 13.10 8.49
N GLU A 135 -1.78 14.26 9.14
CA GLU A 135 -2.50 15.48 8.71
C GLU A 135 -1.66 16.39 7.79
N GLY A 136 -0.46 15.96 7.38
CA GLY A 136 0.43 16.76 6.53
C GLY A 136 1.15 17.90 7.27
N ARG A 137 1.08 17.90 8.61
CA ARG A 137 1.81 18.86 9.46
C ARG A 137 3.20 18.33 9.71
N PHE A 138 4.16 19.19 10.08
CA PHE A 138 5.49 18.71 10.45
C PHE A 138 5.39 17.64 11.54
N ILE A 139 6.12 16.53 11.39
CA ILE A 139 6.04 15.40 12.33
C ILE A 139 6.47 15.79 13.77
N SER A 140 7.23 16.88 13.90
CA SER A 140 7.54 17.52 15.18
C SER A 140 6.30 17.89 16.02
N LYS A 141 5.13 18.06 15.38
CA LYS A 141 3.87 18.40 16.06
C LYS A 141 3.37 17.26 16.93
N ILE A 142 3.36 16.02 16.44
CA ILE A 142 2.91 14.87 17.23
C ILE A 142 3.87 14.54 18.40
N LEU A 143 5.15 14.88 18.26
CA LEU A 143 6.12 14.83 19.37
C LEU A 143 5.76 15.81 20.50
N LYS A 144 5.10 16.93 20.19
CA LYS A 144 4.63 17.87 21.22
C LYS A 144 3.37 17.36 21.94
N GLU A 145 2.60 16.46 21.31
CA GLU A 145 1.32 15.94 21.83
C GLU A 145 1.49 14.78 22.84
N SER A 146 2.48 13.90 22.65
CA SER A 146 2.66 12.69 23.48
C SER A 146 3.98 12.70 24.28
N GLU A 147 3.89 12.61 25.61
CA GLU A 147 5.07 12.54 26.49
C GLU A 147 5.86 11.25 26.29
N ASP A 148 5.17 10.11 26.16
CA ASP A 148 5.80 8.82 25.92
C ASP A 148 6.55 8.80 24.59
N LEU A 149 5.99 9.45 23.56
CA LEU A 149 6.66 9.59 22.28
C LEU A 149 7.91 10.46 22.36
N ARG A 150 7.88 11.55 23.15
CA ARG A 150 9.09 12.38 23.38
C ARG A 150 10.19 11.58 24.03
N GLU A 151 9.87 10.83 25.08
CA GLU A 151 10.88 10.04 25.80
C GLU A 151 11.45 8.93 24.92
N TRP A 152 10.62 8.26 24.11
CA TRP A 152 11.07 7.32 23.10
C TRP A 152 12.00 8.00 22.08
N PHE A 153 11.60 9.14 21.52
CA PHE A 153 12.38 9.87 20.51
C PHE A 153 13.74 10.32 21.06
N VAL A 154 13.79 10.82 22.29
CA VAL A 154 15.05 11.18 22.96
C VAL A 154 15.90 9.95 23.24
N ARG A 155 15.30 8.81 23.57
CA ARG A 155 16.04 7.59 23.88
C ARG A 155 16.69 7.00 22.63
N GLU A 156 15.92 6.86 21.55
CA GLU A 156 16.27 6.07 20.37
C GLU A 156 16.75 6.91 19.18
N ARG A 157 16.36 8.18 19.07
CA ARG A 157 16.54 8.99 17.83
C ARG A 157 17.30 10.31 18.04
N TRP A 158 17.83 10.54 19.24
CA TRP A 158 18.48 11.81 19.56
C TRP A 158 19.71 12.09 18.69
N SER A 159 20.51 11.07 18.36
CA SER A 159 21.78 11.23 17.64
C SER A 159 21.57 11.69 16.22
N GLU A 160 20.50 11.20 15.59
CA GLU A 160 20.13 11.44 14.21
C GLU A 160 19.57 12.86 14.06
N TYR A 161 18.75 13.30 15.02
CA TYR A 161 17.98 14.55 14.92
C TYR A 161 18.44 15.66 15.87
N ALA A 162 19.55 15.49 16.59
CA ALA A 162 20.09 16.53 17.47
C ALA A 162 20.35 17.85 16.72
N GLY A 163 20.76 17.77 15.45
CA GLY A 163 21.00 18.94 14.60
C GLY A 163 19.73 19.67 14.15
N ASP A 164 18.60 18.97 14.08
CA ASP A 164 17.30 19.58 13.76
C ASP A 164 16.65 20.21 15.00
N VAL A 165 16.79 19.56 16.17
CA VAL A 165 16.15 20.03 17.40
C VAL A 165 16.94 21.17 18.05
N LEU A 166 18.26 21.02 18.19
CA LEU A 166 19.12 21.97 18.88
C LEU A 166 19.82 22.91 17.88
N SER A 167 19.86 24.20 18.22
CA SER A 167 20.60 25.21 17.48
C SER A 167 22.11 25.01 17.60
N ARG A 168 22.85 25.61 16.67
CA ARG A 168 24.33 25.58 16.68
C ARG A 168 24.92 26.12 18.00
N ILE A 169 24.29 27.11 18.62
CA ILE A 169 24.73 27.69 19.90
C ILE A 169 24.51 26.69 21.04
N GLU A 170 23.38 25.97 21.06
CA GLU A 170 23.11 24.94 22.07
C GLU A 170 24.10 23.77 21.95
N HIS A 171 24.41 23.33 20.72
CA HIS A 171 25.46 22.34 20.46
C HIS A 171 26.82 22.76 21.02
N GLN A 172 27.23 24.02 20.78
CA GLN A 172 28.48 24.55 21.30
C GLN A 172 28.50 24.62 22.82
N ARG A 173 27.39 25.02 23.46
CA ARG A 173 27.26 25.05 24.93
C ARG A 173 27.37 23.65 25.53
N ILE A 174 26.72 22.66 24.94
CA ILE A 174 26.82 21.26 25.37
C ILE A 174 28.26 20.77 25.22
N SER A 175 28.89 21.02 24.07
CA SER A 175 30.28 20.61 23.82
C SER A 175 31.27 21.26 24.79
N ALA A 176 31.07 22.55 25.11
CA ALA A 176 31.87 23.26 26.11
C ALA A 176 31.67 22.68 27.51
N ARG A 177 30.43 22.34 27.88
CA ARG A 177 30.12 21.71 29.18
C ARG A 177 30.74 20.32 29.29
N VAL A 178 30.61 19.49 28.26
CA VAL A 178 31.28 18.19 28.17
C VAL A 178 32.78 18.37 28.32
N SER A 179 33.38 19.37 27.68
CA SER A 179 34.82 19.62 27.74
C SER A 179 35.27 20.14 29.11
N ALA A 180 34.43 20.89 29.82
CA ALA A 180 34.73 21.38 31.17
C ALA A 180 34.58 20.29 32.24
N GLU A 181 33.58 19.41 32.12
CA GLU A 181 33.40 18.27 33.01
C GLU A 181 34.31 17.09 32.66
N ARG A 182 34.78 17.03 31.41
CA ARG A 182 35.95 16.27 31.03
C ARG A 182 37.13 16.89 31.75
N GLY A 183 37.49 16.30 32.86
CA GLY A 183 38.76 16.60 33.50
C GLY A 183 39.89 16.29 32.53
N GLU A 184 40.39 17.28 31.79
CA GLU A 184 41.78 17.27 31.32
C GLU A 184 42.70 16.92 32.50
N VAL A 185 42.30 17.31 33.71
CA VAL A 185 42.80 16.87 35.01
C VAL A 185 42.81 15.34 35.19
N TYR A 186 41.72 14.60 34.92
CA TYR A 186 41.68 13.14 35.15
C TYR A 186 42.62 12.35 34.22
N VAL A 187 42.63 12.65 32.92
CA VAL A 187 43.52 11.97 31.96
C VAL A 187 44.98 12.34 32.21
N SER A 188 45.26 13.60 32.53
CA SER A 188 46.62 14.05 32.87
C SER A 188 47.11 13.48 34.20
N GLU A 189 46.24 13.40 35.22
CA GLU A 189 46.54 12.79 36.51
C GLU A 189 46.80 11.29 36.39
N LYS A 190 45.95 10.54 35.68
CA LYS A 190 46.15 9.09 35.48
C LYS A 190 47.40 8.79 34.65
N ARG A 191 47.72 9.64 33.67
CA ARG A 191 48.99 9.56 32.93
C ARG A 191 50.19 9.88 33.83
N ARG A 192 50.07 10.88 34.72
CA ARG A 192 51.11 11.23 35.68
C ARG A 192 51.36 10.11 36.69
N GLU A 193 50.30 9.55 37.28
CA GLU A 193 50.37 8.38 38.18
C GLU A 193 51.05 7.19 37.49
N LEU A 194 50.67 6.90 36.25
CA LEU A 194 51.30 5.83 35.46
C LEU A 194 52.78 6.12 35.18
N ALA A 195 53.12 7.35 34.82
CA ALA A 195 54.50 7.76 34.57
C ALA A 195 55.37 7.65 35.85
N GLU A 196 54.83 8.04 37.01
CA GLU A 196 55.49 7.89 38.31
C GLU A 196 55.67 6.42 38.71
N GLU A 197 54.66 5.57 38.48
CA GLU A 197 54.75 4.12 38.74
C GLU A 197 55.84 3.46 37.88
N ILE A 198 55.88 3.80 36.58
CA ILE A 198 56.87 3.28 35.64
C ILE A 198 58.27 3.80 35.98
N SER A 199 58.41 5.08 36.32
CA SER A 199 59.69 5.68 36.73
C SER A 199 60.27 4.99 37.97
N LYS A 200 59.45 4.73 39.00
CA LYS A 200 59.88 3.96 40.19
C LYS A 200 60.33 2.54 39.84
N LYS A 201 59.61 1.87 38.94
CA LYS A 201 59.97 0.51 38.47
C LYS A 201 61.26 0.51 37.64
N GLN A 202 61.48 1.54 36.82
CA GLN A 202 62.72 1.73 36.06
C GLN A 202 63.91 2.00 36.98
N GLN A 203 63.77 2.88 37.97
CA GLN A 203 64.81 3.16 38.97
C GLN A 203 65.20 1.90 39.76
N ALA A 204 64.23 1.11 40.20
CA ALA A 204 64.50 -0.16 40.88
C ALA A 204 65.23 -1.18 39.98
N LEU A 205 64.96 -1.18 38.67
CA LEU A 205 65.68 -2.00 37.70
C LEU A 205 67.14 -1.55 37.50
N VAL A 206 67.36 -0.24 37.45
CA VAL A 206 68.71 0.35 37.35
C VAL A 206 69.53 0.06 38.62
N GLU A 207 68.91 0.13 39.79
CA GLU A 207 69.56 -0.18 41.07
C GLU A 207 69.93 -1.67 41.21
N LYS A 208 69.07 -2.57 40.72
CA LYS A 208 69.38 -4.01 40.67
C LYS A 208 70.53 -4.32 39.70
N LEU A 209 70.58 -3.60 38.57
CA LEU A 209 71.66 -3.72 37.61
C LEU A 209 72.99 -3.20 38.20
N SER A 210 72.98 -2.09 38.95
CA SER A 210 74.19 -1.53 39.57
C SER A 210 74.71 -2.36 40.75
N LYS A 211 73.83 -3.06 41.47
CA LYS A 211 74.20 -4.05 42.51
C LYS A 211 74.66 -5.42 41.95
N GLY A 212 74.61 -5.61 40.63
CA GLY A 212 74.98 -6.87 39.97
C GLY A 212 73.97 -8.01 40.16
N GLU A 213 72.76 -7.71 40.66
CA GLU A 213 71.72 -8.70 40.95
C GLU A 213 71.03 -9.24 39.67
N ILE A 214 71.16 -8.52 38.55
CA ILE A 214 70.61 -8.91 37.23
C ILE A 214 71.62 -8.60 36.12
N SER A 215 71.58 -9.37 35.03
CA SER A 215 72.41 -9.10 33.85
C SER A 215 71.88 -7.93 33.02
N LYS A 216 72.77 -7.29 32.23
CA LYS A 216 72.40 -6.20 31.30
C LYS A 216 71.30 -6.62 30.31
N ALA A 217 71.41 -7.82 29.73
CA ALA A 217 70.42 -8.36 28.80
C ALA A 217 69.05 -8.57 29.48
N GLU A 218 69.05 -8.98 30.74
CA GLU A 218 67.82 -9.16 31.51
C GLU A 218 67.15 -7.84 31.90
N ALA A 219 67.96 -6.81 32.21
CA ALA A 219 67.48 -5.45 32.45
C ALA A 219 66.84 -4.83 31.20
N GLU A 220 67.48 -4.96 30.03
CA GLU A 220 66.94 -4.48 28.74
C GLU A 220 65.60 -5.15 28.39
N LYS A 221 65.50 -6.48 28.57
CA LYS A 221 64.25 -7.22 28.34
C LYS A 221 63.13 -6.77 29.28
N LYS A 222 63.43 -6.57 30.56
CA LYS A 222 62.45 -6.09 31.57
C LYS A 222 62.05 -4.63 31.34
N MET A 223 62.96 -3.77 30.86
CA MET A 223 62.63 -2.39 30.46
C MET A 223 61.70 -2.34 29.26
N LYS A 224 61.96 -3.16 28.23
CA LYS A 224 61.08 -3.26 27.06
C LYS A 224 59.67 -3.71 27.46
N LEU A 225 59.57 -4.73 28.31
CA LEU A 225 58.29 -5.22 28.85
C LEU A 225 57.53 -4.15 29.66
N LEU A 226 58.25 -3.29 30.39
CA LEU A 226 57.63 -2.16 31.12
C LEU A 226 57.10 -1.09 30.18
N ASP A 227 57.82 -0.77 29.11
CA ASP A 227 57.37 0.22 28.11
C ASP A 227 56.16 -0.29 27.31
N ASP A 228 56.14 -1.58 26.96
CA ASP A 228 54.99 -2.23 26.32
C ASP A 228 53.75 -2.19 27.25
N LYS A 229 53.92 -2.52 28.54
CA LYS A 229 52.84 -2.41 29.55
C LYS A 229 52.37 -0.97 29.77
N ARG A 230 53.27 0.01 29.69
CA ARG A 230 52.93 1.43 29.77
C ARG A 230 52.03 1.81 28.59
N LYS A 231 52.43 1.48 27.36
CA LYS A 231 51.66 1.78 26.14
C LYS A 231 50.28 1.12 26.17
N GLU A 232 50.19 -0.11 26.65
CA GLU A 232 48.91 -0.82 26.81
C GLU A 232 47.98 -0.12 27.81
N ARG A 233 48.49 0.23 29.00
CA ARG A 233 47.71 0.99 30.00
C ARG A 233 47.34 2.40 29.54
N GLU A 234 48.21 3.10 28.82
CA GLU A 234 47.89 4.41 28.23
C GLU A 234 46.73 4.30 27.24
N LYS A 235 46.70 3.25 26.41
CA LYS A 235 45.57 2.97 25.50
C LYS A 235 44.27 2.71 26.28
N GLU A 236 44.32 1.94 27.36
CA GLU A 236 43.15 1.69 28.22
C GLU A 236 42.63 2.97 28.88
N ILE A 237 43.51 3.83 29.38
CA ILE A 237 43.14 5.13 29.97
C ILE A 237 42.45 6.02 28.93
N ILE A 238 42.99 6.09 27.71
CA ILE A 238 42.38 6.85 26.60
C ILE A 238 41.02 6.26 26.23
N LYS A 239 40.91 4.93 26.14
CA LYS A 239 39.65 4.25 25.82
C LYS A 239 38.58 4.53 26.87
N LYS A 240 38.88 4.35 28.16
CA LYS A 240 37.94 4.65 29.26
C LYS A 240 37.52 6.12 29.28
N ALA A 241 38.47 7.04 29.09
CA ALA A 241 38.17 8.47 29.01
C ALA A 241 37.27 8.81 27.81
N SER A 242 37.47 8.14 26.67
CA SER A 242 36.61 8.28 25.49
C SER A 242 35.21 7.74 25.77
N GLU A 243 35.07 6.59 26.43
CA GLU A 243 33.77 6.00 26.80
C GLU A 243 33.00 6.89 27.79
N GLU A 244 33.68 7.45 28.80
CA GLU A 244 33.09 8.42 29.74
C GLU A 244 32.67 9.70 29.02
N GLN A 245 33.49 10.20 28.10
CA GLN A 245 33.15 11.36 27.29
C GLN A 245 31.91 11.09 26.43
N SER A 246 31.83 9.94 25.75
CA SER A 246 30.65 9.56 24.97
C SER A 246 29.39 9.50 25.83
N LYS A 247 29.47 8.97 27.06
CA LYS A 247 28.34 8.96 28.01
C LYS A 247 27.91 10.35 28.44
N LEU A 248 28.85 11.27 28.68
CA LEU A 248 28.55 12.66 29.02
C LEU A 248 27.92 13.40 27.84
N VAL A 249 28.44 13.19 26.62
CA VAL A 249 27.85 13.74 25.39
C VAL A 249 26.42 13.26 25.26
N GLU A 250 26.18 11.94 25.28
CA GLU A 250 24.85 11.36 25.17
C GLU A 250 23.90 11.95 26.23
N LYS A 251 24.32 11.96 27.50
CA LYS A 251 23.52 12.51 28.60
C LYS A 251 23.14 13.97 28.35
N TYR A 252 24.11 14.84 28.05
CA TYR A 252 23.83 16.27 27.89
C TYR A 252 23.01 16.60 26.66
N PHE A 253 23.22 15.88 25.55
CA PHE A 253 22.38 16.02 24.38
C PHE A 253 20.95 15.56 24.66
N LYS A 254 20.78 14.37 25.25
CA LYS A 254 19.44 13.85 25.62
C LYS A 254 18.73 14.80 26.58
N ASP A 255 19.40 15.30 27.61
CA ASP A 255 18.82 16.23 28.58
C ASP A 255 18.41 17.56 27.93
N ALA A 256 19.25 18.11 27.05
CA ALA A 256 18.94 19.34 26.33
C ALA A 256 17.75 19.17 25.37
N ILE A 257 17.73 18.08 24.58
CA ILE A 257 16.63 17.76 23.67
C ILE A 257 15.35 17.55 24.48
N ARG A 258 15.40 16.73 25.54
CA ARG A 258 14.26 16.48 26.43
C ARG A 258 13.67 17.78 26.98
N GLU A 259 14.51 18.66 27.50
CA GLU A 259 14.05 19.93 28.07
C GLU A 259 13.43 20.84 27.00
N LYS A 260 14.05 20.91 25.82
CA LYS A 260 13.54 21.71 24.70
C LYS A 260 12.19 21.21 24.19
N LEU A 261 12.04 19.89 24.06
CA LEU A 261 10.79 19.23 23.70
C LEU A 261 9.71 19.48 24.77
N ARG A 262 10.05 19.33 26.05
CA ARG A 262 9.14 19.55 27.19
C ARG A 262 8.60 20.98 27.24
N LYS A 263 9.45 21.97 26.96
CA LYS A 263 9.07 23.38 26.91
C LYS A 263 8.32 23.80 25.65
N GLY A 264 8.30 22.95 24.61
CA GLY A 264 7.70 23.27 23.32
C GLY A 264 8.42 24.40 22.58
N GLU A 265 9.72 24.58 22.83
CA GLU A 265 10.52 25.61 22.19
C GLU A 265 10.66 25.37 20.67
N LYS A 266 11.02 26.42 19.94
CA LYS A 266 11.24 26.34 18.49
C LYS A 266 12.50 25.54 18.17
N TRP A 267 12.38 24.60 17.24
CA TRP A 267 13.52 23.80 16.78
C TRP A 267 14.36 24.57 15.76
N GLU A 268 15.61 24.15 15.54
CA GLU A 268 16.44 24.69 14.47
C GLU A 268 15.78 24.42 13.11
N SER A 269 15.25 23.21 12.95
CA SER A 269 14.48 22.76 11.81
C SER A 269 13.31 21.89 12.28
N GLU A 270 12.08 22.29 11.97
CA GLU A 270 10.88 21.48 12.25
C GLU A 270 10.70 20.36 11.19
N GLU A 271 11.59 20.29 10.20
CA GLU A 271 11.51 19.33 9.09
C GLU A 271 11.96 17.91 9.48
N LEU A 272 12.75 17.78 10.56
CA LEU A 272 13.46 16.55 10.94
C LEU A 272 14.14 15.90 9.73
N ARG A 273 15.16 16.57 9.21
CA ARG A 273 15.78 16.19 7.94
C ARG A 273 16.52 14.87 8.09
N ALA A 274 15.90 13.79 7.64
CA ALA A 274 16.61 12.53 7.53
C ALA A 274 17.59 12.58 6.35
N VAL A 275 18.85 12.23 6.62
CA VAL A 275 19.82 11.83 5.61
C VAL A 275 19.63 10.35 5.25
N VAL A 276 18.96 9.57 6.12
CA VAL A 276 18.90 8.11 6.05
C VAL A 276 17.48 7.60 6.32
N GLY A 277 16.63 7.56 5.29
CA GLY A 277 15.46 6.67 5.23
C GLY A 277 14.10 7.25 5.65
N ILE A 278 13.11 7.09 4.77
CA ILE A 278 11.71 7.48 4.97
C ILE A 278 10.96 6.68 6.07
N ILE A 279 11.50 5.51 6.42
CA ILE A 279 10.93 4.60 7.43
C ILE A 279 10.87 5.20 8.83
N ASP A 280 11.75 6.16 9.15
CA ASP A 280 11.75 6.84 10.45
C ASP A 280 10.43 7.58 10.71
N GLY A 281 9.84 8.19 9.67
CA GLY A 281 8.51 8.79 9.76
C GLY A 281 7.43 7.77 10.17
N TYR A 282 7.52 6.54 9.66
CA TYR A 282 6.63 5.44 10.03
C TYR A 282 6.87 4.97 11.46
N HIS A 283 8.13 4.87 11.91
CA HIS A 283 8.42 4.54 13.31
C HIS A 283 7.85 5.56 14.28
N ILE A 284 8.03 6.85 14.01
CA ILE A 284 7.50 7.92 14.85
C ILE A 284 5.96 7.83 14.88
N MET A 285 5.32 7.64 13.73
CA MET A 285 3.86 7.54 13.64
C MET A 285 3.32 6.28 14.34
N ALA A 286 3.96 5.12 14.16
CA ALA A 286 3.57 3.86 14.80
C ALA A 286 3.67 3.95 16.33
N HIS A 287 4.75 4.54 16.86
CA HIS A 287 4.90 4.75 18.30
C HIS A 287 3.85 5.72 18.84
N TYR A 288 3.55 6.80 18.10
CA TYR A 288 2.47 7.70 18.48
C TYR A 288 1.14 6.94 18.57
N MET A 289 0.81 6.13 17.56
CA MET A 289 -0.42 5.34 17.54
C MET A 289 -0.48 4.32 18.67
N PHE A 290 0.63 3.64 18.96
CA PHE A 290 0.75 2.69 20.05
C PHE A 290 0.55 3.36 21.43
N TYR A 291 1.26 4.46 21.71
CA TYR A 291 1.17 5.15 23.00
C TYR A 291 -0.18 5.82 23.23
N THR A 292 -0.79 6.36 22.18
CA THR A 292 -2.12 6.98 22.25
C THR A 292 -3.27 5.97 22.18
N LYS A 293 -2.96 4.68 21.96
CA LYS A 293 -3.93 3.61 21.69
C LYS A 293 -4.90 4.02 20.59
N ASP A 294 -4.35 4.49 19.48
CA ASP A 294 -5.11 5.01 18.35
C ASP A 294 -6.21 4.01 17.94
N PRO A 295 -7.46 4.46 17.69
CA PRO A 295 -8.56 3.55 17.39
C PRO A 295 -8.31 2.64 16.17
N ILE A 296 -7.59 3.12 15.15
CA ILE A 296 -7.21 2.32 13.98
C ILE A 296 -6.22 1.23 14.41
N TRP A 297 -5.25 1.58 15.25
CA TRP A 297 -4.30 0.61 15.81
C TRP A 297 -5.02 -0.52 16.55
N VAL A 298 -5.84 -0.15 17.52
CA VAL A 298 -6.56 -1.12 18.36
C VAL A 298 -7.50 -2.00 17.51
N GLU A 299 -8.21 -1.44 16.53
CA GLU A 299 -9.09 -2.25 15.67
C GLU A 299 -8.27 -3.19 14.77
N MET A 300 -7.15 -2.75 14.20
CA MET A 300 -6.30 -3.58 13.34
C MET A 300 -5.74 -4.79 14.11
N THR A 301 -5.34 -4.62 15.38
CA THR A 301 -4.83 -5.74 16.20
C THR A 301 -5.80 -6.91 16.33
N LYS A 302 -7.13 -6.67 16.22
CA LYS A 302 -8.15 -7.73 16.30
C LYS A 302 -8.16 -8.67 15.11
N TYR A 303 -7.59 -8.25 13.98
CA TYR A 303 -7.52 -9.05 12.75
C TYR A 303 -6.15 -9.70 12.55
N TYR A 304 -5.15 -9.32 13.35
CA TYR A 304 -3.80 -9.88 13.39
C TYR A 304 -3.54 -10.58 14.73
N LYS A 305 -4.53 -11.31 15.27
CA LYS A 305 -4.43 -11.92 16.62
C LYS A 305 -3.24 -12.87 16.75
N ASP A 306 -2.99 -13.68 15.73
CA ASP A 306 -1.86 -14.60 15.66
C ASP A 306 -0.52 -13.86 15.79
N VAL A 307 -0.39 -12.71 15.14
CA VAL A 307 0.78 -11.82 15.27
C VAL A 307 0.84 -11.24 16.68
N MET A 308 -0.26 -10.68 17.18
CA MET A 308 -0.28 -10.05 18.51
C MET A 308 0.02 -11.05 19.64
N GLU A 309 -0.41 -12.31 19.49
CA GLU A 309 -0.09 -13.42 20.40
C GLU A 309 1.38 -13.83 20.29
N LYS A 310 1.93 -13.98 19.06
CA LYS A 310 3.35 -14.30 18.82
C LYS A 310 4.28 -13.29 19.50
N TYR A 311 3.94 -12.00 19.43
CA TYR A 311 4.74 -10.91 19.98
C TYR A 311 4.32 -10.49 21.40
N LYS A 312 3.29 -11.13 21.98
CA LYS A 312 2.77 -10.85 23.32
C LYS A 312 2.51 -9.35 23.54
N LEU A 313 1.64 -8.77 22.71
CA LEU A 313 1.28 -7.35 22.76
C LEU A 313 1.04 -6.85 24.20
N ASP A 314 1.85 -5.88 24.63
CA ASP A 314 1.72 -5.26 25.96
C ASP A 314 1.79 -3.73 25.87
N TYR A 315 0.64 -3.08 26.05
CA TYR A 315 0.53 -1.62 26.05
C TYR A 315 1.18 -0.95 27.27
N ASN A 316 1.54 -1.70 28.32
CA ASN A 316 2.25 -1.15 29.48
C ASN A 316 3.77 -1.15 29.28
N ASN A 317 4.28 -2.01 28.40
CA ASN A 317 5.69 -2.00 28.02
C ASN A 317 5.93 -0.94 26.93
N LYS A 318 6.53 0.19 27.34
CA LYS A 318 6.83 1.31 26.43
C LYS A 318 7.83 0.95 25.31
N ASN A 319 8.58 -0.14 25.46
CA ASN A 319 9.57 -0.60 24.48
C ASN A 319 9.04 -1.75 23.62
N TRP A 320 7.79 -2.19 23.84
CA TRP A 320 7.24 -3.36 23.16
C TRP A 320 7.35 -3.26 21.64
N LEU A 321 7.01 -2.09 21.07
CA LEU A 321 7.02 -1.90 19.62
C LEU A 321 8.44 -1.93 19.04
N ASP A 322 9.43 -1.36 19.73
CA ASP A 322 10.85 -1.44 19.33
C ASP A 322 11.35 -2.89 19.37
N GLU A 323 11.06 -3.61 20.45
CA GLU A 323 11.45 -5.01 20.63
C GLU A 323 10.79 -5.91 19.59
N ALA A 324 9.50 -5.70 19.33
CA ALA A 324 8.74 -6.44 18.33
C ALA A 324 9.25 -6.17 16.91
N TRP A 325 9.49 -4.90 16.57
CA TRP A 325 10.04 -4.53 15.27
C TRP A 325 11.43 -5.14 15.06
N LYS A 326 12.34 -4.99 16.04
CA LYS A 326 13.68 -5.56 15.94
C LYS A 326 13.65 -7.07 15.74
N LYS A 327 12.80 -7.78 16.48
CA LYS A 327 12.61 -9.22 16.30
C LYS A 327 12.03 -9.56 14.92
N ALA A 328 11.08 -8.77 14.43
CA ALA A 328 10.51 -8.96 13.09
C ALA A 328 11.55 -8.73 11.98
N GLU A 329 12.47 -7.78 12.14
CA GLU A 329 13.62 -7.59 11.24
C GLU A 329 14.56 -8.79 11.26
N GLU A 330 14.95 -9.25 12.46
CA GLU A 330 15.87 -10.39 12.64
C GLU A 330 15.30 -11.70 12.06
N GLU A 331 13.99 -11.93 12.21
CA GLU A 331 13.29 -13.11 11.71
C GLU A 331 12.75 -12.96 10.27
N ASN A 332 12.84 -11.76 9.68
CA ASN A 332 12.14 -11.38 8.46
C ASN A 332 10.63 -11.74 8.51
N ASP A 333 9.97 -11.41 9.62
CA ASP A 333 8.56 -11.74 9.86
C ASP A 333 7.63 -10.83 9.07
N ARG A 334 7.29 -11.32 7.87
CA ARG A 334 6.44 -10.62 6.91
C ARG A 334 5.06 -10.24 7.46
N LYS A 335 4.46 -11.06 8.34
CA LYS A 335 3.12 -10.77 8.88
C LYS A 335 3.13 -9.60 9.86
N PHE A 336 4.17 -9.49 10.69
CA PHE A 336 4.32 -8.34 11.58
C PHE A 336 4.57 -7.06 10.79
N LYS A 337 5.44 -7.11 9.77
CA LYS A 337 5.70 -5.98 8.88
C LYS A 337 4.43 -5.53 8.15
N GLU A 338 3.64 -6.48 7.62
CA GLU A 338 2.35 -6.19 7.00
C GLU A 338 1.38 -5.48 7.95
N PHE A 339 1.26 -5.95 9.19
CA PHE A 339 0.48 -5.26 10.23
C PHE A 339 0.98 -3.84 10.45
N PHE A 340 2.29 -3.67 10.66
CA PHE A 340 2.94 -2.39 10.94
C PHE A 340 2.74 -1.38 9.82
N TYR A 341 2.99 -1.76 8.56
CA TYR A 341 2.80 -0.88 7.41
C TYR A 341 1.32 -0.57 7.18
N GLY A 342 0.45 -1.59 7.25
CA GLY A 342 -0.99 -1.45 7.03
C GLY A 342 -1.66 -0.53 8.04
N VAL A 343 -1.30 -0.64 9.32
CA VAL A 343 -1.91 0.17 10.38
C VAL A 343 -1.49 1.64 10.30
N VAL A 344 -0.21 1.91 10.01
CA VAL A 344 0.29 3.28 9.85
C VAL A 344 -0.24 3.90 8.56
N GLY A 345 -0.23 3.16 7.45
CA GLY A 345 -0.81 3.60 6.19
C GLY A 345 -2.28 3.99 6.35
N ALA A 346 -3.07 3.17 7.05
CA ALA A 346 -4.48 3.46 7.32
C ALA A 346 -4.68 4.78 8.08
N LYS A 347 -3.73 5.16 8.95
CA LYS A 347 -3.77 6.44 9.66
C LYS A 347 -3.48 7.62 8.73
N PHE A 348 -2.52 7.48 7.82
CA PHE A 348 -2.28 8.50 6.77
C PHE A 348 -3.50 8.68 5.86
N LEU A 349 -4.14 7.58 5.45
CA LEU A 349 -5.39 7.62 4.71
C LEU A 349 -6.50 8.37 5.47
N GLU A 350 -6.64 8.14 6.79
CA GLU A 350 -7.59 8.90 7.61
C GLU A 350 -7.32 10.41 7.55
N GLY A 351 -6.05 10.83 7.64
CA GLY A 351 -5.67 12.22 7.58
C GLY A 351 -5.97 12.88 6.24
N HIS A 352 -5.70 12.19 5.12
CA HIS A 352 -6.11 12.64 3.78
C HIS A 352 -7.62 12.81 3.65
N ILE A 353 -8.39 11.81 4.10
CA ILE A 353 -9.86 11.88 4.05
C ILE A 353 -10.40 13.00 4.93
N LYS A 354 -9.85 13.19 6.13
CA LYS A 354 -10.21 14.33 6.99
C LYS A 354 -9.99 15.65 6.27
N ARG A 355 -8.79 15.86 5.72
CA ARG A 355 -8.44 17.09 5.00
C ARG A 355 -9.33 17.31 3.78
N LEU A 356 -9.61 16.25 3.02
CA LEU A 356 -10.46 16.28 1.85
C LEU A 356 -11.90 16.69 2.20
N LEU A 357 -12.47 16.12 3.27
CA LEU A 357 -13.82 16.47 3.72
C LEU A 357 -13.91 17.92 4.21
N GLU A 358 -12.89 18.41 4.94
CA GLU A 358 -12.79 19.81 5.35
C GLU A 358 -12.71 20.75 4.15
N TRP A 359 -11.90 20.43 3.15
CA TRP A 359 -11.79 21.19 1.90
C TRP A 359 -13.11 21.15 1.10
N MET A 360 -13.76 19.99 1.00
CA MET A 360 -15.03 19.85 0.29
C MET A 360 -16.11 20.78 0.86
N GLU A 361 -16.26 20.82 2.19
CA GLU A 361 -17.24 21.69 2.84
C GLU A 361 -16.82 23.17 2.76
N GLY A 362 -15.57 23.47 3.13
CA GLY A 362 -15.07 24.83 3.29
C GLY A 362 -14.75 25.54 1.98
N ASP A 363 -13.88 24.98 1.16
CA ASP A 363 -13.36 25.65 -0.02
C ASP A 363 -14.21 25.30 -1.25
N LEU A 364 -14.46 24.02 -1.52
CA LEU A 364 -15.23 23.61 -2.70
C LEU A 364 -16.69 24.11 -2.63
N ILE A 365 -17.46 23.70 -1.63
CA ILE A 365 -18.90 24.01 -1.55
C ILE A 365 -19.16 25.49 -1.26
N HIS A 366 -18.52 26.08 -0.25
CA HIS A 366 -18.83 27.45 0.16
C HIS A 366 -18.14 28.54 -0.68
N LYS A 367 -16.98 28.27 -1.30
CA LYS A 367 -16.26 29.26 -2.11
C LYS A 367 -16.35 28.97 -3.61
N GLU A 368 -15.87 27.82 -4.07
CA GLU A 368 -15.74 27.52 -5.51
C GLU A 368 -17.10 27.34 -6.20
N LEU A 369 -18.04 26.62 -5.56
CA LEU A 369 -19.35 26.27 -6.13
C LEU A 369 -20.47 27.26 -5.75
N LYS A 370 -20.11 28.41 -5.17
CA LYS A 370 -21.10 29.40 -4.73
C LYS A 370 -21.99 29.84 -5.90
N GLY A 371 -23.31 29.72 -5.71
CA GLY A 371 -24.31 30.05 -6.73
C GLY A 371 -24.62 28.92 -7.73
N LYS A 372 -24.04 27.72 -7.55
CA LYS A 372 -24.25 26.55 -8.43
C LYS A 372 -24.96 25.41 -7.68
N PRO A 373 -26.30 25.49 -7.48
CA PRO A 373 -27.02 24.58 -6.58
C PRO A 373 -26.94 23.11 -7.00
N GLU A 374 -26.93 22.81 -8.30
CA GLU A 374 -26.77 21.45 -8.81
C GLU A 374 -25.42 20.84 -8.40
N LEU A 375 -24.32 21.59 -8.57
CA LEU A 375 -22.98 21.12 -8.22
C LEU A 375 -22.78 21.01 -6.71
N ILE A 376 -23.37 21.92 -5.92
CA ILE A 376 -23.38 21.83 -4.46
C ILE A 376 -24.06 20.53 -4.02
N GLU A 377 -25.19 20.17 -4.64
CA GLU A 377 -25.90 18.93 -4.32
C GLU A 377 -25.09 17.69 -4.73
N ASN A 378 -24.41 17.73 -5.88
CA ASN A 378 -23.50 16.67 -6.30
C ASN A 378 -22.37 16.48 -5.28
N ALA A 379 -21.72 17.57 -4.85
CA ALA A 379 -20.65 17.53 -3.85
C ALA A 379 -21.12 16.97 -2.49
N LYS A 380 -22.36 17.28 -2.08
CA LYS A 380 -22.93 16.77 -0.82
C LYS A 380 -23.23 15.28 -0.85
N LYS A 381 -23.58 14.75 -2.03
CA LYS A 381 -23.96 13.35 -2.25
C LYS A 381 -22.80 12.45 -2.66
N LEU A 382 -21.71 13.03 -3.15
CA LEU A 382 -20.54 12.28 -3.60
C LEU A 382 -19.99 11.40 -2.47
N GLN A 383 -19.80 10.13 -2.80
CA GLN A 383 -19.12 9.15 -1.95
C GLN A 383 -17.65 9.03 -2.38
N ILE A 384 -16.78 8.64 -1.46
CA ILE A 384 -15.36 8.34 -1.70
C ILE A 384 -15.18 6.86 -1.46
N ALA A 385 -14.71 6.13 -2.46
CA ALA A 385 -14.44 4.71 -2.38
C ALA A 385 -12.92 4.47 -2.32
N ILE A 386 -12.49 3.53 -1.47
CA ILE A 386 -11.10 3.10 -1.35
C ILE A 386 -10.99 1.64 -1.76
N GLU A 387 -10.10 1.38 -2.70
CA GLU A 387 -9.91 0.10 -3.35
C GLU A 387 -8.59 -0.57 -2.98
N THR A 388 -8.57 -1.90 -3.04
CA THR A 388 -7.34 -2.71 -3.07
C THR A 388 -6.40 -2.27 -4.20
N PRO A 389 -5.10 -2.06 -3.92
CA PRO A 389 -4.18 -1.64 -4.94
C PRO A 389 -3.79 -2.81 -5.84
N ASP A 390 -3.52 -2.48 -7.09
CA ASP A 390 -2.97 -3.37 -8.09
C ASP A 390 -1.47 -3.65 -7.88
N ALA A 391 -1.07 -4.93 -7.85
CA ALA A 391 0.31 -5.37 -7.96
C ALA A 391 0.66 -5.78 -9.39
N ARG A 392 0.95 -4.81 -10.27
CA ARG A 392 1.38 -5.07 -11.67
C ARG A 392 2.67 -5.86 -11.79
N ASP A 393 3.54 -5.71 -10.79
CA ASP A 393 4.78 -6.47 -10.70
C ASP A 393 4.62 -7.55 -9.61
N PRO A 394 4.58 -8.84 -9.99
CA PRO A 394 4.49 -9.94 -9.05
C PRO A 394 5.60 -9.94 -7.99
N ALA A 395 6.75 -9.31 -8.24
CA ALA A 395 7.82 -9.17 -7.25
C ALA A 395 7.40 -8.35 -6.02
N HIS A 396 6.40 -7.48 -6.18
CA HIS A 396 5.88 -6.61 -5.12
C HIS A 396 4.54 -7.09 -4.54
N ALA A 397 4.05 -8.25 -4.98
CA ALA A 397 2.78 -8.82 -4.51
C ALA A 397 2.77 -8.99 -2.99
N GLY A 398 1.78 -8.36 -2.33
CA GLY A 398 1.60 -8.34 -0.88
C GLY A 398 2.63 -7.50 -0.12
N LEU A 399 3.31 -6.56 -0.79
CA LEU A 399 4.30 -5.65 -0.19
C LEU A 399 3.88 -4.18 -0.28
N TYR A 400 2.66 -3.90 -0.72
CA TYR A 400 2.10 -2.55 -0.73
C TYR A 400 1.75 -2.10 0.69
N LEU A 401 1.75 -0.79 0.96
CA LEU A 401 1.58 -0.27 2.34
C LEU A 401 0.21 -0.62 2.95
N ILE A 402 -0.87 -0.48 2.17
CA ILE A 402 -2.21 -0.95 2.52
C ILE A 402 -2.72 -1.75 1.33
N TRP A 403 -2.84 -3.06 1.45
CA TRP A 403 -3.16 -3.91 0.30
C TRP A 403 -4.22 -4.96 0.59
N HIS A 404 -4.25 -5.46 1.82
CA HIS A 404 -5.12 -6.57 2.17
C HIS A 404 -6.57 -6.05 2.35
N PRO A 405 -7.60 -6.73 1.81
CA PRO A 405 -9.00 -6.31 1.94
C PRO A 405 -9.43 -6.01 3.38
N VAL A 406 -8.96 -6.82 4.35
CA VAL A 406 -9.21 -6.60 5.79
C VAL A 406 -8.60 -5.29 6.30
N GLN A 407 -7.42 -4.89 5.84
CA GLN A 407 -6.80 -3.62 6.24
C GLN A 407 -7.66 -2.43 5.78
N ILE A 408 -8.16 -2.49 4.53
CA ILE A 408 -9.02 -1.45 3.94
C ILE A 408 -10.37 -1.39 4.66
N TYR A 409 -10.97 -2.55 4.95
CA TYR A 409 -12.19 -2.62 5.77
C TYR A 409 -11.99 -1.92 7.12
N VAL A 410 -10.90 -2.23 7.84
CA VAL A 410 -10.60 -1.59 9.14
C VAL A 410 -10.40 -0.09 8.97
N ALA A 411 -9.62 0.34 7.97
CA ALA A 411 -9.36 1.74 7.70
C ALA A 411 -10.69 2.49 7.43
N VAL A 412 -11.49 2.04 6.48
CA VAL A 412 -12.78 2.66 6.13
C VAL A 412 -13.75 2.69 7.32
N LYS A 413 -13.89 1.56 8.04
CA LYS A 413 -14.74 1.46 9.24
C LYS A 413 -14.35 2.49 10.28
N MET A 414 -13.06 2.61 10.57
CA MET A 414 -12.55 3.51 11.59
C MET A 414 -12.58 4.97 11.16
N ILE A 415 -12.27 5.28 9.90
CA ILE A 415 -12.40 6.63 9.32
C ILE A 415 -13.84 7.13 9.45
N ARG A 416 -14.83 6.31 9.03
CA ARG A 416 -16.26 6.65 9.17
C ARG A 416 -16.65 6.92 10.61
N LYS A 417 -16.15 6.10 11.55
CA LYS A 417 -16.43 6.24 12.99
C LYS A 417 -15.78 7.49 13.59
N ASN A 418 -14.48 7.69 13.34
CA ASN A 418 -13.68 8.76 13.93
C ASN A 418 -14.08 10.13 13.38
N LEU A 419 -14.30 10.22 12.06
CA LEU A 419 -14.71 11.45 11.39
C LEU A 419 -16.24 11.63 11.36
N LYS A 420 -17.01 10.69 11.93
CA LYS A 420 -18.47 10.70 11.98
C LYS A 420 -19.11 10.96 10.61
N THR A 421 -18.63 10.25 9.59
CA THR A 421 -19.04 10.42 8.20
C THR A 421 -19.62 9.14 7.61
N ASN A 422 -20.58 9.30 6.70
CA ASN A 422 -21.12 8.22 5.87
C ASN A 422 -20.67 8.35 4.41
N ARG A 423 -19.65 9.18 4.12
CA ARG A 423 -19.18 9.44 2.75
C ARG A 423 -18.09 8.49 2.26
N VAL A 424 -17.48 7.72 3.14
CA VAL A 424 -16.30 6.90 2.83
C VAL A 424 -16.71 5.43 2.78
N TRP A 425 -16.31 4.73 1.74
CA TRP A 425 -16.71 3.34 1.47
C TRP A 425 -15.54 2.54 0.93
N MET A 426 -15.72 1.22 0.94
CA MET A 426 -14.79 0.29 0.33
C MET A 426 -15.24 -0.04 -1.10
N LEU A 427 -14.29 -0.15 -2.01
CA LEU A 427 -14.45 -0.83 -3.29
C LEU A 427 -13.62 -2.12 -3.23
N GLN A 428 -14.14 -3.21 -3.78
CA GLN A 428 -13.39 -4.46 -3.89
C GLN A 428 -13.06 -4.74 -5.34
N ASP A 429 -11.79 -5.04 -5.60
CA ASP A 429 -11.36 -5.55 -6.88
C ASP A 429 -10.74 -6.92 -6.67
N PHE A 430 -11.38 -7.92 -7.27
CA PHE A 430 -10.97 -9.30 -7.10
C PHE A 430 -9.73 -9.65 -7.92
N GLU A 431 -9.48 -8.96 -9.03
CA GLU A 431 -8.28 -9.14 -9.83
C GLU A 431 -7.09 -8.49 -9.14
N HIS A 432 -7.25 -7.27 -8.61
CA HIS A 432 -6.23 -6.62 -7.77
C HIS A 432 -5.92 -7.42 -6.50
N ALA A 433 -6.92 -8.02 -5.85
CA ALA A 433 -6.65 -8.94 -4.75
C ALA A 433 -5.80 -10.15 -5.22
N ALA A 434 -6.10 -10.70 -6.40
CA ALA A 434 -5.35 -11.83 -6.95
C ALA A 434 -3.89 -11.47 -7.32
N THR A 435 -3.65 -10.26 -7.83
CA THR A 435 -2.29 -9.80 -8.17
C THR A 435 -1.40 -9.67 -6.94
N GLN A 436 -1.98 -9.47 -5.76
CA GLN A 436 -1.26 -9.46 -4.47
C GLN A 436 -0.82 -10.86 -3.99
N GLY A 437 -1.07 -11.92 -4.76
CA GLY A 437 -0.62 -13.27 -4.47
C GLY A 437 -1.53 -14.05 -3.53
N ILE A 438 -2.78 -13.60 -3.35
CA ILE A 438 -3.81 -14.32 -2.58
C ILE A 438 -4.89 -14.90 -3.51
N ASP A 439 -5.54 -15.97 -3.08
CA ASP A 439 -6.73 -16.52 -3.73
C ASP A 439 -7.98 -15.81 -3.19
N PRO A 440 -8.68 -14.98 -4.00
CA PRO A 440 -9.79 -14.18 -3.50
C PRO A 440 -10.95 -15.03 -2.96
N ILE A 441 -11.17 -16.24 -3.50
CA ILE A 441 -12.25 -17.12 -3.03
C ILE A 441 -11.92 -17.61 -1.61
N LYS A 442 -10.72 -18.13 -1.40
CA LYS A 442 -10.27 -18.59 -0.08
C LYS A 442 -10.22 -17.45 0.92
N GLU A 443 -9.83 -16.25 0.48
CA GLU A 443 -9.77 -15.11 1.36
C GLU A 443 -11.18 -14.66 1.79
N MET A 444 -12.12 -14.57 0.85
CA MET A 444 -13.52 -14.28 1.18
C MET A 444 -14.15 -15.34 2.09
N GLU A 445 -13.85 -16.63 1.91
CA GLU A 445 -14.30 -17.71 2.82
C GLU A 445 -13.82 -17.52 4.27
N LYS A 446 -12.65 -16.90 4.48
CA LYS A 446 -12.20 -16.50 5.83
C LYS A 446 -12.95 -15.26 6.28
N ILE A 447 -12.99 -14.21 5.45
CA ILE A 447 -13.58 -12.91 5.77
C ILE A 447 -15.02 -13.06 6.22
N ILE A 448 -15.87 -13.84 5.53
CA ILE A 448 -17.28 -14.01 5.92
C ILE A 448 -17.46 -14.59 7.33
N LYS A 449 -16.46 -15.31 7.87
CA LYS A 449 -16.49 -15.89 9.22
C LYS A 449 -16.06 -14.89 10.30
N ILE A 450 -15.18 -13.95 9.96
CA ILE A 450 -14.57 -13.03 10.91
C ILE A 450 -15.14 -11.60 10.85
N ILE A 451 -15.70 -11.20 9.70
CA ILE A 451 -16.23 -9.85 9.43
C ILE A 451 -17.63 -10.00 8.79
N PRO A 452 -18.69 -10.13 9.60
CA PRO A 452 -20.04 -10.39 9.09
C PRO A 452 -20.67 -9.20 8.35
N ASP A 453 -20.13 -8.00 8.51
CA ASP A 453 -20.61 -6.74 7.91
C ASP A 453 -19.69 -6.22 6.78
N PHE A 454 -18.78 -7.05 6.26
CA PHE A 454 -17.81 -6.66 5.24
C PHE A 454 -18.49 -6.07 3.98
N GLY A 455 -19.51 -6.75 3.47
CA GLY A 455 -20.30 -6.31 2.34
C GLY A 455 -21.15 -5.07 2.64
N GLU A 456 -21.56 -4.83 3.88
CA GLU A 456 -22.29 -3.61 4.25
C GLU A 456 -21.47 -2.33 4.04
N LEU A 457 -20.15 -2.41 4.17
CA LEU A 457 -19.22 -1.29 3.94
C LEU A 457 -18.71 -1.18 2.50
N THR A 458 -19.11 -2.11 1.63
CA THR A 458 -18.69 -2.13 0.22
C THR A 458 -19.75 -1.42 -0.64
N ILE A 459 -19.35 -0.41 -1.43
CA ILE A 459 -20.28 0.32 -2.32
C ILE A 459 -20.21 -0.16 -3.78
N ALA A 460 -19.07 -0.69 -4.18
CA ALA A 460 -18.83 -1.14 -5.55
C ALA A 460 -17.84 -2.31 -5.59
N VAL A 461 -17.88 -3.06 -6.69
CA VAL A 461 -16.97 -4.15 -6.98
C VAL A 461 -16.51 -4.04 -8.43
N HIS A 462 -15.20 -3.99 -8.65
CA HIS A 462 -14.62 -4.31 -9.95
C HIS A 462 -14.69 -5.82 -10.12
N SER A 463 -15.60 -6.23 -11.00
CA SER A 463 -16.18 -7.57 -11.06
C SER A 463 -15.52 -8.42 -12.14
N ASN A 464 -14.22 -8.24 -12.36
CA ASN A 464 -13.42 -9.04 -13.27
C ASN A 464 -13.15 -10.41 -12.65
N ALA A 465 -13.01 -11.44 -13.48
CA ALA A 465 -12.66 -12.76 -12.99
C ALA A 465 -11.22 -12.71 -12.46
N PRO A 466 -10.95 -13.19 -11.22
CA PRO A 466 -9.62 -13.12 -10.63
C PRO A 466 -8.55 -13.73 -11.54
N ASN A 467 -7.58 -12.91 -11.92
CA ASN A 467 -6.40 -13.35 -12.67
C ASN A 467 -5.14 -12.64 -12.14
N PRO A 468 -4.16 -13.38 -11.59
CA PRO A 468 -2.91 -12.79 -11.11
C PRO A 468 -2.11 -12.01 -12.17
N GLY A 469 -2.39 -12.21 -13.46
CA GLY A 469 -1.75 -11.51 -14.57
C GLY A 469 -2.35 -10.14 -14.92
N HIS A 470 -3.41 -9.70 -14.22
CA HIS A 470 -4.08 -8.42 -14.45
C HIS A 470 -4.44 -8.17 -15.93
N SER A 471 -5.16 -9.12 -16.51
CA SER A 471 -5.52 -9.12 -17.93
C SER A 471 -6.94 -8.62 -18.19
N HIS A 472 -7.79 -8.52 -17.16
CA HIS A 472 -9.18 -8.12 -17.27
C HIS A 472 -9.92 -8.91 -18.36
N LEU A 473 -9.82 -10.24 -18.30
CA LEU A 473 -10.41 -11.11 -19.31
C LEU A 473 -11.94 -10.94 -19.36
N PRO A 474 -12.58 -11.10 -20.54
CA PRO A 474 -14.03 -11.19 -20.62
C PRO A 474 -14.59 -12.26 -19.69
N LEU A 475 -15.75 -11.98 -19.08
CA LEU A 475 -16.48 -12.98 -18.32
C LEU A 475 -17.27 -13.88 -19.27
N GLU A 476 -17.25 -15.18 -18.99
CA GLU A 476 -17.99 -16.17 -19.74
C GLU A 476 -19.30 -16.55 -19.04
N ILE A 477 -20.29 -16.99 -19.83
CA ILE A 477 -21.53 -17.53 -19.28
C ILE A 477 -21.20 -18.78 -18.47
N GLY A 478 -21.73 -18.88 -17.26
CA GLY A 478 -21.40 -19.97 -16.34
C GLY A 478 -20.18 -19.73 -15.45
N ASP A 479 -19.59 -18.53 -15.43
CA ASP A 479 -18.47 -18.24 -14.54
C ASP A 479 -18.91 -18.25 -13.05
N VAL A 480 -18.74 -19.41 -12.41
CA VAL A 480 -19.07 -19.63 -11.00
C VAL A 480 -18.12 -18.87 -10.08
N ARG A 481 -16.90 -18.55 -10.51
CA ARG A 481 -15.88 -17.91 -9.66
C ARG A 481 -16.35 -16.52 -9.26
N ILE A 482 -16.76 -15.71 -10.23
CA ILE A 482 -17.25 -14.36 -9.98
C ILE A 482 -18.57 -14.40 -9.19
N TYR A 483 -19.48 -15.32 -9.51
CA TYR A 483 -20.73 -15.47 -8.77
C TYR A 483 -20.49 -15.79 -7.29
N LYS A 484 -19.58 -16.74 -7.01
CA LYS A 484 -19.24 -17.16 -5.65
C LYS A 484 -18.68 -16.01 -4.81
N LEU A 485 -17.80 -15.19 -5.38
CA LEU A 485 -17.25 -14.00 -4.72
C LEU A 485 -18.33 -12.95 -4.41
N LEU A 486 -19.18 -12.65 -5.40
CA LEU A 486 -20.29 -11.72 -5.21
C LEU A 486 -21.32 -12.23 -4.19
N TYR A 487 -21.56 -13.54 -4.17
CA TYR A 487 -22.41 -14.19 -3.18
C TYR A 487 -21.86 -14.00 -1.76
N TYR A 488 -20.56 -14.18 -1.55
CA TYR A 488 -19.91 -13.94 -0.25
C TYR A 488 -20.02 -12.49 0.23
N LEU A 489 -19.87 -11.52 -0.66
CA LEU A 489 -20.14 -10.12 -0.33
C LEU A 489 -21.62 -9.89 0.03
N MET A 490 -22.55 -10.47 -0.73
CA MET A 490 -23.98 -10.32 -0.47
C MET A 490 -24.37 -10.93 0.89
N VAL A 491 -23.83 -12.10 1.25
CA VAL A 491 -24.03 -12.72 2.57
C VAL A 491 -23.63 -11.75 3.68
N THR A 492 -22.49 -11.06 3.53
CA THR A 492 -21.98 -10.06 4.48
C THR A 492 -22.59 -8.66 4.34
N GLY A 493 -23.66 -8.52 3.55
CA GLY A 493 -24.51 -7.32 3.53
C GLY A 493 -24.48 -6.48 2.27
N PHE A 494 -23.67 -6.84 1.27
CA PHE A 494 -23.56 -6.10 0.02
C PHE A 494 -24.88 -6.07 -0.76
N GLY A 495 -25.30 -4.86 -1.18
CA GLY A 495 -26.56 -4.64 -1.90
C GLY A 495 -27.84 -4.73 -1.06
N LYS A 496 -27.76 -5.07 0.24
CA LYS A 496 -28.96 -5.24 1.10
C LYS A 496 -29.52 -3.90 1.60
N LYS A 497 -28.65 -2.95 1.94
CA LYS A 497 -29.01 -1.66 2.57
C LYS A 497 -28.91 -0.44 1.64
N GLN A 498 -28.32 -0.60 0.47
CA GLN A 498 -28.14 0.49 -0.50
C GLN A 498 -28.00 -0.06 -1.91
N THR A 499 -28.11 0.81 -2.91
CA THR A 499 -27.72 0.46 -4.27
C THR A 499 -26.21 0.30 -4.33
N VAL A 500 -25.74 -0.79 -4.92
CA VAL A 500 -24.32 -1.08 -5.10
C VAL A 500 -24.00 -1.33 -6.57
N TYR A 501 -22.73 -1.18 -6.93
CA TYR A 501 -22.28 -1.21 -8.32
C TYR A 501 -21.42 -2.43 -8.60
N LEU A 502 -21.73 -3.16 -9.67
CA LEU A 502 -20.89 -4.21 -10.25
C LEU A 502 -20.32 -3.67 -11.54
N ILE A 503 -19.03 -3.36 -11.55
CA ILE A 503 -18.37 -2.70 -12.67
C ILE A 503 -17.43 -3.70 -13.31
N TYR A 504 -17.59 -3.96 -14.60
CA TYR A 504 -16.61 -4.73 -15.36
C TYR A 504 -15.56 -3.79 -15.96
N GLU A 505 -14.29 -4.06 -15.67
CA GLU A 505 -13.16 -3.26 -16.15
C GLU A 505 -12.65 -3.72 -17.51
N ARG A 506 -12.30 -2.76 -18.37
CA ARG A 506 -11.74 -3.04 -19.69
C ARG A 506 -10.35 -3.68 -19.58
N GLY A 507 -10.17 -4.83 -20.24
CA GLY A 507 -8.85 -5.36 -20.60
C GLY A 507 -8.36 -4.91 -21.97
N GLY A 508 -7.09 -5.18 -22.29
CA GLY A 508 -6.56 -5.01 -23.63
C GLY A 508 -7.06 -6.13 -24.56
N GLY A 509 -7.80 -5.79 -25.62
CA GLY A 509 -8.31 -6.78 -26.59
C GLY A 509 -9.60 -6.34 -27.32
N ASP A 510 -10.14 -7.24 -28.16
CA ASP A 510 -11.42 -7.06 -28.84
C ASP A 510 -12.58 -6.99 -27.82
N ASP A 511 -13.48 -6.04 -28.06
CA ASP A 511 -14.59 -5.57 -27.23
C ASP A 511 -15.27 -6.60 -26.28
N PRO A 512 -14.78 -6.74 -25.03
CA PRO A 512 -15.19 -7.81 -24.10
C PRO A 512 -16.47 -7.47 -23.31
N PHE A 513 -17.05 -6.28 -23.51
CA PHE A 513 -18.05 -5.72 -22.61
C PHE A 513 -19.42 -6.37 -22.70
N LYS A 514 -19.89 -6.66 -23.91
CA LYS A 514 -21.30 -7.05 -24.10
C LYS A 514 -21.62 -8.36 -23.38
N GLN A 515 -20.78 -9.37 -23.58
CA GLN A 515 -20.92 -10.66 -22.90
C GLN A 515 -20.77 -10.50 -21.38
N SER A 516 -19.75 -9.76 -20.93
CA SER A 516 -19.49 -9.59 -19.50
C SER A 516 -20.63 -8.89 -18.76
N VAL A 517 -21.27 -7.88 -19.39
CA VAL A 517 -22.46 -7.22 -18.84
C VAL A 517 -23.64 -8.18 -18.74
N GLU A 518 -23.85 -9.06 -19.72
CA GLU A 518 -24.90 -10.09 -19.68
C GLU A 518 -24.65 -11.09 -18.54
N VAL A 519 -23.40 -11.54 -18.36
CA VAL A 519 -22.98 -12.43 -17.26
C VAL A 519 -23.22 -11.77 -15.90
N LEU A 520 -22.84 -10.51 -15.72
CA LEU A 520 -23.07 -9.79 -14.46
C LEU A 520 -24.57 -9.58 -14.17
N LYS A 521 -25.39 -9.29 -15.19
CA LYS A 521 -26.85 -9.23 -15.03
C LYS A 521 -27.43 -10.57 -14.60
N LEU A 522 -26.89 -11.67 -15.12
CA LEU A 522 -27.29 -13.02 -14.74
C LEU A 522 -26.87 -13.33 -13.28
N CYS A 523 -25.67 -12.89 -12.87
CA CYS A 523 -25.25 -12.96 -11.48
C CYS A 523 -26.21 -12.20 -10.57
N VAL A 524 -26.52 -10.93 -10.89
CA VAL A 524 -27.49 -10.11 -10.13
C VAL A 524 -28.83 -10.82 -9.98
N LYS A 525 -29.38 -11.37 -11.07
CA LYS A 525 -30.67 -12.09 -11.04
C LYS A 525 -30.70 -13.21 -10.00
N TYR A 526 -29.62 -13.99 -9.85
CA TYR A 526 -29.57 -15.10 -8.89
C TYR A 526 -29.11 -14.68 -7.49
N LEU A 527 -28.29 -13.63 -7.38
CA LEU A 527 -27.95 -13.01 -6.10
C LEU A 527 -29.19 -12.42 -5.42
N GLU A 528 -30.05 -11.72 -6.17
CA GLU A 528 -31.31 -11.17 -5.65
C GLU A 528 -32.30 -12.25 -5.21
N ARG A 529 -32.19 -13.46 -5.77
CA ARG A 529 -32.95 -14.64 -5.38
C ARG A 529 -32.29 -15.45 -4.27
N ASN A 530 -31.11 -15.00 -3.80
CA ASN A 530 -30.32 -15.67 -2.77
C ASN A 530 -30.00 -17.14 -3.10
N VAL A 531 -29.70 -17.43 -4.37
CA VAL A 531 -29.33 -18.79 -4.82
C VAL A 531 -27.89 -19.10 -4.40
N HIS A 532 -27.68 -20.22 -3.71
CA HIS A 532 -26.33 -20.65 -3.32
C HIS A 532 -25.49 -21.01 -4.57
N PRO A 533 -24.16 -20.77 -4.59
CA PRO A 533 -23.33 -21.08 -5.75
C PRO A 533 -23.41 -22.53 -6.25
N ASP A 534 -23.62 -23.49 -5.35
CA ASP A 534 -23.76 -24.92 -5.71
C ASP A 534 -25.15 -25.26 -6.28
N ASP A 535 -26.13 -24.38 -6.13
CA ASP A 535 -27.53 -24.56 -6.56
C ASP A 535 -27.86 -23.73 -7.83
N LEU A 536 -26.83 -23.26 -8.55
CA LEU A 536 -27.02 -22.46 -9.75
C LEU A 536 -27.78 -23.25 -10.84
N PRO A 537 -28.85 -22.67 -11.42
CA PRO A 537 -29.66 -23.40 -12.40
C PRO A 537 -28.96 -23.52 -13.76
N PRO A 538 -29.36 -24.47 -14.62
CA PRO A 538 -28.79 -24.65 -15.96
C PRO A 538 -28.77 -23.37 -16.82
N GLU A 539 -29.74 -22.47 -16.63
CA GLU A 539 -29.78 -21.17 -17.31
C GLU A 539 -28.53 -20.31 -17.01
N PHE A 540 -27.94 -20.42 -15.81
CA PHE A 540 -26.69 -19.74 -15.48
C PHE A 540 -25.53 -20.18 -16.38
N PHE A 541 -25.55 -21.44 -16.81
CA PHE A 541 -24.56 -22.07 -17.67
C PHE A 541 -24.94 -21.99 -19.16
N GLY A 542 -25.90 -21.14 -19.53
CA GLY A 542 -26.32 -20.94 -20.92
C GLY A 542 -27.30 -22.00 -21.44
N VAL A 543 -27.77 -22.92 -20.61
CA VAL A 543 -28.79 -23.91 -20.99
C VAL A 543 -30.17 -23.26 -20.88
N LYS A 544 -30.77 -22.93 -22.04
CA LYS A 544 -32.08 -22.26 -22.12
C LYS A 544 -33.25 -23.20 -21.76
N GLY A 545 -33.38 -23.53 -20.47
CA GLY A 545 -34.54 -24.22 -19.91
C GLY A 545 -34.80 -25.62 -20.49
N LEU A 546 -35.64 -26.39 -19.81
CA LEU A 546 -36.19 -27.63 -20.34
C LEU A 546 -37.27 -27.28 -21.38
N ILE A 547 -36.88 -26.75 -22.54
CA ILE A 547 -37.76 -26.90 -23.71
C ILE A 547 -37.70 -28.39 -24.02
N ALA A 548 -38.81 -29.09 -23.79
CA ALA A 548 -38.98 -30.51 -24.08
C ALA A 548 -38.45 -30.78 -25.50
N GLY A 549 -37.22 -31.31 -25.58
CA GLY A 549 -36.50 -31.36 -26.85
C GLY A 549 -34.99 -31.22 -26.70
N ASP A 550 -34.44 -30.27 -25.93
CA ASP A 550 -33.02 -29.90 -26.11
C ASP A 550 -32.02 -30.86 -25.46
N ILE A 551 -32.26 -31.32 -24.23
CA ILE A 551 -31.43 -32.37 -23.60
C ILE A 551 -31.65 -33.70 -24.31
N ASN A 552 -32.89 -34.04 -24.68
CA ASN A 552 -33.17 -35.26 -25.43
C ASN A 552 -32.55 -35.19 -26.83
N ARG A 553 -32.50 -34.03 -27.48
CA ARG A 553 -31.88 -33.82 -28.78
C ARG A 553 -30.37 -33.82 -28.68
N GLN A 554 -29.76 -33.20 -27.68
CA GLN A 554 -28.31 -33.28 -27.44
C GLN A 554 -27.90 -34.71 -27.08
N ARG A 555 -28.70 -35.40 -26.26
CA ARG A 555 -28.49 -36.81 -25.93
C ARG A 555 -28.73 -37.72 -27.14
N GLN A 556 -29.72 -37.43 -27.97
CA GLN A 556 -29.96 -38.10 -29.25
C GLN A 556 -28.81 -37.84 -30.23
N ILE A 557 -28.29 -36.61 -30.31
CA ILE A 557 -27.09 -36.28 -31.11
C ILE A 557 -25.88 -37.08 -30.59
N ILE A 558 -25.67 -37.12 -29.27
CA ILE A 558 -24.60 -37.92 -28.66
C ILE A 558 -24.80 -39.42 -28.94
N GLU A 559 -26.01 -39.95 -28.82
CA GLU A 559 -26.36 -41.35 -29.07
C GLU A 559 -26.28 -41.71 -30.58
N ASP A 560 -26.71 -40.81 -31.47
CA ASP A 560 -26.68 -40.97 -32.93
C ASP A 560 -25.23 -40.89 -33.46
N HIS A 561 -24.39 -40.05 -32.85
CA HIS A 561 -22.96 -39.93 -33.20
C HIS A 561 -22.05 -40.85 -32.36
N LEU A 562 -22.59 -41.65 -31.43
CA LEU A 562 -21.82 -42.53 -30.52
C LEU A 562 -21.10 -43.67 -31.26
N THR A 563 -21.60 -44.01 -32.46
CA THR A 563 -21.07 -45.06 -33.33
C THR A 563 -20.50 -44.51 -34.63
N GLU A 564 -20.55 -43.19 -34.84
CA GLU A 564 -19.82 -42.58 -35.95
C GLU A 564 -18.32 -42.74 -35.67
N PRO A 565 -17.55 -43.29 -36.63
CA PRO A 565 -16.12 -43.38 -36.45
C PRO A 565 -15.60 -41.95 -36.25
N LEU A 566 -14.82 -41.74 -35.17
CA LEU A 566 -14.02 -40.54 -34.91
C LEU A 566 -13.04 -40.32 -36.08
N LYS A 567 -13.57 -39.87 -37.21
CA LYS A 567 -12.81 -39.39 -38.35
C LYS A 567 -12.23 -38.06 -37.89
N ASP A 568 -10.91 -38.01 -37.86
CA ASP A 568 -10.09 -36.82 -37.61
C ASP A 568 -9.59 -36.58 -36.16
N LEU A 569 -9.74 -37.55 -35.24
CA LEU A 569 -9.08 -37.47 -33.90
C LEU A 569 -7.82 -38.33 -33.74
N LEU A 570 -7.48 -39.13 -34.75
CA LEU A 570 -6.21 -39.82 -34.90
C LEU A 570 -5.56 -39.41 -36.22
N GLU A 571 -5.09 -38.16 -36.30
CA GLU A 571 -4.05 -37.81 -37.25
C GLU A 571 -2.77 -38.53 -36.81
N VAL A 572 -2.55 -39.71 -37.38
CA VAL A 572 -1.19 -40.26 -37.50
C VAL A 572 -0.44 -39.27 -38.38
N PRO A 573 0.74 -38.74 -37.98
CA PRO A 573 1.42 -37.72 -38.76
C PRO A 573 1.72 -38.32 -40.14
N GLU A 574 1.05 -37.79 -41.17
CA GLU A 574 1.30 -38.20 -42.55
C GLU A 574 2.76 -37.87 -42.87
N GLU A 575 3.55 -38.91 -43.11
CA GLU A 575 4.89 -38.81 -43.68
C GLU A 575 4.87 -37.88 -44.90
N GLU A 576 5.87 -37.00 -44.94
CA GLU A 576 6.03 -35.89 -45.88
C GLU A 576 5.59 -36.23 -47.31
N TRP A 577 4.58 -35.50 -47.79
CA TRP A 577 4.11 -35.56 -49.17
C TRP A 577 5.12 -34.91 -50.11
N GLY A 578 6.18 -35.64 -50.41
CA GLY A 578 7.16 -35.25 -51.43
C GLY A 578 6.55 -35.26 -52.84
N PHE A 579 7.15 -34.47 -53.73
CA PHE A 579 6.76 -34.23 -55.12
C PHE A 579 6.59 -35.49 -56.01
N LEU A 580 7.03 -36.66 -55.51
CA LEU A 580 7.01 -37.95 -56.22
C LEU A 580 6.01 -38.96 -55.64
N SER A 581 5.18 -38.57 -54.67
CA SER A 581 4.18 -39.45 -54.05
C SER A 581 3.10 -39.89 -55.06
N SER A 582 2.97 -41.21 -55.25
CA SER A 582 1.94 -41.84 -56.08
C SER A 582 0.51 -41.56 -55.58
N ALA A 583 0.34 -41.18 -54.31
CA ALA A 583 -0.95 -40.78 -53.73
C ALA A 583 -1.37 -39.37 -54.14
N ALA A 584 -0.41 -38.43 -54.27
CA ALA A 584 -0.67 -37.07 -54.75
C ALA A 584 -1.11 -37.05 -56.23
N GLN A 585 -0.59 -37.99 -57.03
CA GLN A 585 -0.95 -38.15 -58.44
C GLN A 585 -2.38 -38.70 -58.62
N ARG A 586 -2.81 -39.65 -57.77
CA ARG A 586 -4.18 -40.21 -57.81
C ARG A 586 -5.26 -39.23 -57.37
N LYS A 587 -4.96 -38.27 -56.49
CA LYS A 587 -5.90 -37.25 -56.00
C LYS A 587 -5.90 -35.94 -56.81
N GLY A 588 -5.13 -35.85 -57.91
CA GLY A 588 -5.18 -34.69 -58.82
C GLY A 588 -4.49 -33.41 -58.34
N LYS A 589 -3.81 -33.43 -57.18
CA LYS A 589 -3.15 -32.27 -56.55
C LYS A 589 -2.00 -31.67 -57.36
N LEU A 590 -1.36 -32.45 -58.24
CA LEU A 590 -0.30 -31.95 -59.13
C LEU A 590 -0.77 -30.84 -60.10
N LYS A 591 -2.07 -30.85 -60.50
CA LYS A 591 -2.64 -29.80 -61.37
C LYS A 591 -2.89 -28.48 -60.64
N GLU A 592 -3.07 -28.50 -59.32
CA GLU A 592 -3.17 -27.27 -58.50
C GLU A 592 -1.82 -26.58 -58.39
N TRP A 593 -0.74 -27.35 -58.24
CA TRP A 593 0.62 -26.82 -58.10
C TRP A 593 1.19 -26.22 -59.40
N GLU A 594 0.76 -26.69 -60.57
CA GLU A 594 1.09 -26.02 -61.85
C GLU A 594 0.37 -24.67 -62.02
N LYS A 595 -0.88 -24.54 -61.55
CA LYS A 595 -1.66 -23.28 -61.66
C LYS A 595 -1.22 -22.21 -60.65
N GLY A 596 -0.50 -22.59 -59.59
CA GLY A 596 0.09 -21.66 -58.62
C GLY A 596 1.38 -20.96 -59.08
N LYS A 597 1.96 -21.32 -60.24
CA LYS A 597 3.20 -20.70 -60.75
C LYS A 597 3.01 -19.39 -61.51
N TRP A 598 1.78 -18.92 -61.73
CA TRP A 598 1.48 -17.66 -62.43
C TRP A 598 0.51 -16.75 -61.66
N ARG A 599 0.63 -16.70 -60.32
CA ARG A 599 0.05 -15.64 -59.51
C ARG A 599 1.09 -15.02 -58.60
#